data_AF-A0A914DUG2-F1
#
_entry.id   AF-A0A914DUG2-F1
#
_cell.length_a   1.000
_cell.length_b   1.000
_cell.length_c   1.000
_cell.angle_alpha   90.00
_cell.angle_beta   90.00
_cell.angle_gamma   90.00
#
_symmetry.space_group_name_H-M   'P 1'
#
loop_
_entity.id
_entity.type
_entity.pdbx_description
1 polymer ?
#
loop_
_entity_poly.entity_id
_entity_poly.type
_entity_poly.pdbx_seq_one_letter_code
_entity_poly.pdbx_strand_id
1 'polypeptide(L)'
;MSNESFIELFGTDDLSLVPVHYFADFRKFCAHQESSQEFIERLDASALQRFSIGLLETVLRQFDDLEEVTASSVRRAIIMLTAFYNAAARSQRFRKTVEKHTVLHWLTLLRFEPIRTEVLACLTVLARELHKAFFLDDGYAQLLSDLVTLWNIGHSDDQRAWISPFFASLLEDDYGFLSFSFASLERETFTDLLAIVETLVDMSSTGKQIKIHPNNIRFCLDLFERIDFELSNSPMPFISDTGSRLTLLTDIFASAALQRPLYDDSLHNEQRAMRLICGMLKSILDAELATISSMNHSPSLPSSSSRKRNMSVDPDENSIMDASRVEGTQKTEKETNSMNPKHVSTTATAMVTSEVVHPTPPPTPERHDDHPPDAKYARRELDEFFKSSGQMKRLIMQKQISLQVIANIKQAAVRCIGNLCFENPQNRILAAQMDAVYLVQWAISSLKQLCLNCPENQEKLLNLDKRPNLVVNLERLLQTLGLKAVRDEATGELKLEKLDEI
;
A
#
# COMPACT_ATOMS: atom_id res chain seq x y z
N MET A 1 26.69 -34.80 19.77
CA MET A 1 25.79 -35.09 20.90
C MET A 1 24.85 -36.23 20.52
N SER A 2 24.51 -37.11 21.46
CA SER A 2 23.47 -38.12 21.27
C SER A 2 22.09 -37.46 21.40
N ASN A 3 21.03 -38.11 20.88
CA ASN A 3 19.65 -37.64 21.03
C ASN A 3 19.24 -37.51 22.51
N GLU A 4 19.83 -38.31 23.40
CA GLU A 4 19.58 -38.28 24.84
C GLU A 4 19.94 -36.93 25.46
N SER A 5 21.07 -36.34 25.07
CA SER A 5 21.48 -35.02 25.57
C SER A 5 20.55 -33.88 25.12
N PHE A 6 19.81 -34.06 24.01
CA PHE A 6 18.76 -33.12 23.64
C PHE A 6 17.48 -33.36 24.43
N ILE A 7 17.11 -34.61 24.74
CA ILE A 7 15.96 -34.88 25.61
C ILE A 7 16.13 -34.20 26.97
N GLU A 8 17.33 -34.23 27.55
CA GLU A 8 17.64 -33.51 28.80
C GLU A 8 17.48 -32.00 28.66
N LEU A 9 17.92 -31.43 27.53
CA LEU A 9 17.76 -30.00 27.24
C LEU A 9 16.29 -29.56 27.24
N PHE A 10 15.39 -30.36 26.64
CA PHE A 10 13.95 -30.09 26.63
C PHE A 10 13.25 -30.43 27.96
N GLY A 11 13.89 -31.25 28.81
CA GLY A 11 13.40 -31.59 30.14
C GLY A 11 13.81 -30.62 31.24
N THR A 12 14.71 -29.67 30.96
CA THR A 12 15.24 -28.74 31.95
C THR A 12 14.25 -27.60 32.24
N ASP A 13 13.95 -27.36 33.51
CA ASP A 13 13.02 -26.30 33.92
C ASP A 13 13.65 -24.89 33.86
N ASP A 14 14.95 -24.77 34.15
CA ASP A 14 15.68 -23.49 34.09
C ASP A 14 16.82 -23.53 33.06
N LEU A 15 16.54 -23.00 31.86
CA LEU A 15 17.50 -22.93 30.77
C LEU A 15 18.66 -21.95 31.03
N SER A 16 18.59 -21.11 32.06
CA SER A 16 19.69 -20.23 32.45
C SER A 16 20.90 -21.00 33.03
N LEU A 17 20.66 -22.17 33.61
CA LEU A 17 21.68 -23.05 34.17
C LEU A 17 22.34 -23.95 33.12
N VAL A 18 21.73 -24.09 31.94
CA VAL A 18 22.24 -24.96 30.88
C VAL A 18 23.48 -24.32 30.22
N PRO A 19 24.60 -25.05 30.10
CA PRO A 19 25.80 -24.52 29.44
C PRO A 19 25.56 -24.16 27.97
N VAL A 20 26.11 -23.03 27.52
CA VAL A 20 25.88 -22.48 26.17
C VAL A 20 26.20 -23.44 25.01
N HIS A 21 27.13 -24.38 25.21
CA HIS A 21 27.52 -25.34 24.18
C HIS A 21 26.40 -26.33 23.82
N TYR A 22 25.48 -26.65 24.75
CA TYR A 22 24.30 -27.48 24.46
C TYR A 22 23.39 -26.80 23.43
N PHE A 23 23.13 -25.49 23.59
CA PHE A 23 22.37 -24.72 22.60
C PHE A 23 23.11 -24.58 21.28
N ALA A 24 24.44 -24.43 21.31
CA ALA A 24 25.25 -24.34 20.09
C ALA A 24 25.21 -25.63 19.28
N ASP A 25 25.22 -26.78 19.95
CA ASP A 25 25.13 -28.09 19.31
C ASP A 25 23.71 -28.42 18.85
N PHE A 26 22.68 -28.07 19.63
CA PHE A 26 21.28 -28.18 19.22
C PHE A 26 20.98 -27.30 17.99
N ARG A 27 21.51 -26.08 17.96
CA ARG A 27 21.45 -25.17 16.80
C ARG A 27 22.04 -25.83 15.55
N LYS A 28 23.23 -26.45 15.65
CA LYS A 28 23.90 -27.15 14.53
C LYS A 28 23.11 -28.38 14.09
N PHE A 29 22.55 -29.13 15.05
CA PHE A 29 21.69 -30.28 14.78
C PHE A 29 20.48 -29.88 13.94
N CYS A 30 19.75 -28.83 14.35
CA CYS A 30 18.62 -28.31 13.58
C CYS A 30 19.04 -27.68 12.24
N ALA A 31 20.23 -27.08 12.15
CA ALA A 31 20.70 -26.50 10.89
C ALA A 31 21.04 -27.57 9.84
N HIS A 32 21.71 -28.65 10.24
CA HIS A 32 22.39 -29.54 9.30
C HIS A 32 21.84 -30.96 9.21
N GLN A 33 21.05 -31.44 10.18
CA GLN A 33 20.55 -32.81 10.19
C GLN A 33 19.06 -32.86 9.89
N GLU A 34 18.66 -33.60 8.86
CA GLU A 34 17.25 -33.78 8.48
C GLU A 34 16.43 -34.50 9.57
N SER A 35 17.08 -35.42 10.29
CA SER A 35 16.48 -36.14 11.43
C SER A 35 16.03 -35.21 12.58
N SER A 36 16.47 -33.95 12.60
CA SER A 36 16.06 -32.97 13.60
C SER A 36 14.56 -32.67 13.58
N GLN A 37 13.93 -32.66 12.40
CA GLN A 37 12.49 -32.47 12.29
C GLN A 37 11.74 -33.61 12.98
N GLU A 38 12.05 -34.86 12.64
CA GLU A 38 11.41 -36.03 13.24
C GLU A 38 11.65 -36.10 14.76
N PHE A 39 12.85 -35.73 15.22
CA PHE A 39 13.14 -35.63 16.65
C PHE A 39 12.21 -34.63 17.34
N ILE A 40 12.10 -33.39 16.83
CA ILE A 40 11.25 -32.35 17.43
C ILE A 40 9.77 -32.77 17.41
N GLU A 41 9.31 -33.37 16.31
CA GLU A 41 7.92 -33.81 16.16
C GLU A 41 7.54 -34.96 17.11
N ARG A 42 8.51 -35.71 17.64
CA ARG A 42 8.27 -36.78 18.64
C ARG A 42 8.23 -36.28 20.08
N LEU A 43 8.70 -35.07 20.36
CA LEU A 43 8.71 -34.51 21.71
C LEU A 43 7.27 -34.25 22.22
N ASP A 44 7.12 -34.25 23.54
CA ASP A 44 5.86 -33.90 24.18
C ASP A 44 5.52 -32.41 23.97
N ALA A 45 4.23 -32.10 23.80
CA ALA A 45 3.78 -30.73 23.54
C ALA A 45 4.13 -29.76 24.68
N SER A 46 4.03 -30.21 25.94
CA SER A 46 4.36 -29.38 27.09
C SER A 46 5.87 -29.14 27.20
N ALA A 47 6.70 -30.10 26.79
CA ALA A 47 8.15 -29.95 26.75
C ALA A 47 8.56 -28.94 25.66
N LEU A 48 7.96 -29.02 24.46
CA LEU A 48 8.20 -28.04 23.39
C LEU A 48 7.80 -26.62 23.82
N GLN A 49 6.63 -26.48 24.46
CA GLN A 49 6.15 -25.20 24.95
C GLN A 49 7.09 -24.63 26.01
N ARG A 50 7.41 -25.40 27.06
CA ARG A 50 8.33 -24.98 28.13
C ARG A 50 9.69 -24.56 27.58
N PHE A 51 10.25 -25.35 26.67
CA PHE A 51 11.51 -25.02 26.03
C PHE A 51 11.42 -23.73 25.21
N SER A 52 10.37 -23.56 24.39
CA SER A 52 10.20 -22.37 23.55
C SER A 52 10.08 -21.08 24.37
N ILE A 53 9.29 -21.07 25.45
CA ILE A 53 9.09 -19.92 26.33
C ILE A 53 10.35 -19.69 27.17
N GLY A 54 10.87 -20.76 27.77
CA GLY A 54 12.07 -20.71 28.59
C GLY A 54 13.28 -20.15 27.83
N LEU A 55 13.40 -20.41 26.52
CA LEU A 55 14.44 -19.81 25.68
C LEU A 55 14.29 -18.29 25.65
N LEU A 56 13.10 -17.77 25.34
CA LEU A 56 12.85 -16.33 25.26
C LEU A 56 13.07 -15.64 26.61
N GLU A 57 12.52 -16.22 27.69
CA GLU A 57 12.69 -15.70 29.04
C GLU A 57 14.15 -15.71 29.49
N THR A 58 14.90 -16.77 29.18
CA THR A 58 16.32 -16.83 29.52
C THR A 58 17.14 -15.80 28.75
N VAL A 59 16.79 -15.55 27.49
CA VAL A 59 17.41 -14.48 26.70
C VAL A 59 17.09 -13.12 27.30
N LEU A 60 15.82 -12.84 27.64
CA LEU A 60 15.42 -11.58 28.27
C LEU A 60 16.19 -11.33 29.57
N ARG A 61 16.35 -12.35 30.43
CA ARG A 61 17.14 -12.25 31.67
C ARG A 61 18.60 -11.88 31.45
N GLN A 62 19.17 -12.10 30.26
CA GLN A 62 20.53 -11.63 29.95
C GLN A 62 20.63 -10.10 29.81
N PHE A 63 19.49 -9.42 29.72
CA PHE A 63 19.37 -7.97 29.49
C PHE A 63 18.53 -7.26 30.55
N ASP A 64 18.22 -7.92 31.68
CA ASP A 64 17.48 -7.29 32.80
C ASP A 64 18.27 -6.12 33.40
N ASP A 65 19.59 -6.24 33.47
CA ASP A 65 20.50 -5.15 33.85
C ASP A 65 21.32 -4.69 32.63
N LEU A 66 20.91 -3.58 32.03
CA LEU A 66 21.55 -2.99 30.86
C LEU A 66 23.00 -2.54 31.13
N GLU A 67 23.35 -2.24 32.37
CA GLU A 67 24.71 -1.81 32.73
C GLU A 67 25.69 -2.99 32.79
N GLU A 68 25.18 -4.22 32.98
CA GLU A 68 25.96 -5.45 33.08
C GLU A 68 25.97 -6.30 31.79
N VAL A 69 25.41 -5.82 30.68
CA VAL A 69 25.37 -6.57 29.42
C VAL A 69 26.78 -6.80 28.87
N THR A 70 27.29 -8.01 29.08
CA THR A 70 28.60 -8.43 28.58
C THR A 70 28.52 -8.98 27.14
N ALA A 71 29.65 -8.96 26.43
CA ALA A 71 29.78 -9.65 25.13
C ALA A 71 29.47 -11.16 25.21
N SER A 72 29.68 -11.78 26.38
CA SER A 72 29.32 -13.18 26.63
C SER A 72 27.81 -13.37 26.70
N SER A 73 27.10 -12.47 27.38
CA SER A 73 25.64 -12.44 27.49
C SER A 73 24.99 -12.30 26.12
N VAL A 74 25.47 -11.35 25.30
CA VAL A 74 25.02 -11.16 23.91
C VAL A 74 25.28 -12.41 23.07
N ARG A 75 26.49 -12.98 23.14
CA ARG A 75 26.83 -14.21 22.41
C ARG A 75 25.93 -15.38 22.78
N ARG A 76 25.61 -15.52 24.08
CA ARG A 76 24.68 -16.55 24.55
C ARG A 76 23.29 -16.33 23.99
N ALA A 77 22.78 -15.11 24.03
CA ALA A 77 21.47 -14.75 23.47
C ALA A 77 21.37 -15.06 21.96
N ILE A 78 22.39 -14.67 21.18
CA ILE A 78 22.47 -14.97 19.74
C ILE A 78 22.38 -16.48 19.49
N ILE A 79 23.14 -17.29 20.23
CA ILE A 79 23.14 -18.76 20.07
C ILE A 79 21.76 -19.34 20.38
N MET A 80 21.11 -18.87 21.44
CA MET A 80 19.79 -19.34 21.87
C MET A 80 18.69 -18.95 20.89
N LEU A 81 18.66 -17.70 20.42
CA LEU A 81 17.72 -17.25 19.40
C LEU A 81 17.94 -17.94 18.06
N THR A 82 19.19 -18.18 17.66
CA THR A 82 19.46 -18.96 16.43
C THR A 82 19.01 -20.42 16.59
N ALA A 83 19.15 -21.00 17.78
CA ALA A 83 18.64 -22.34 18.06
C ALA A 83 17.10 -22.38 17.97
N PHE A 84 16.43 -21.36 18.51
CA PHE A 84 14.98 -21.17 18.37
C PHE A 84 14.57 -21.08 16.90
N TYR A 85 15.20 -20.18 16.14
CA TYR A 85 14.93 -19.99 14.71
C TYR A 85 15.08 -21.30 13.93
N ASN A 86 16.18 -22.03 14.13
CA ASN A 86 16.41 -23.29 13.43
C ASN A 86 15.37 -24.36 13.79
N ALA A 87 14.96 -24.45 15.06
CA ALA A 87 13.90 -25.37 15.48
C ALA A 87 12.54 -25.00 14.84
N ALA A 88 12.19 -23.71 14.82
CA ALA A 88 10.98 -23.19 14.19
C ALA A 88 10.98 -23.39 12.67
N ALA A 89 12.14 -23.24 12.01
CA ALA A 89 12.29 -23.48 10.57
C ALA A 89 12.10 -24.96 10.22
N ARG A 90 12.43 -25.89 11.13
CA ARG A 90 12.34 -27.33 10.92
C ARG A 90 10.98 -27.93 11.26
N SER A 91 10.28 -27.42 12.26
CA SER A 91 9.06 -28.05 12.78
C SER A 91 7.88 -27.08 12.81
N GLN A 92 6.80 -27.45 12.13
CA GLN A 92 5.53 -26.73 12.22
C GLN A 92 4.93 -26.85 13.63
N ARG A 93 5.07 -28.01 14.28
CA ARG A 93 4.61 -28.20 15.66
C ARG A 93 5.34 -27.29 16.64
N PHE A 94 6.64 -27.06 16.43
CA PHE A 94 7.39 -26.08 17.22
C PHE A 94 6.86 -24.66 17.02
N ARG A 95 6.56 -24.24 15.77
CA ARG A 95 6.01 -22.90 15.51
C ARG A 95 4.69 -22.64 16.23
N LYS A 96 3.82 -23.65 16.35
CA LYS A 96 2.55 -23.54 17.09
C LYS A 96 2.71 -23.28 18.59
N THR A 97 3.90 -23.48 19.16
CA THR A 97 4.15 -23.11 20.56
C THR A 97 4.02 -21.60 20.80
N VAL A 98 4.07 -20.78 19.75
CA VAL A 98 3.88 -19.33 19.83
C VAL A 98 2.52 -18.92 20.39
N GLU A 99 1.49 -19.77 20.27
CA GLU A 99 0.17 -19.57 20.89
C GLU A 99 0.22 -19.42 22.43
N LYS A 100 1.35 -19.79 23.03
CA LYS A 100 1.60 -19.73 24.47
C LYS A 100 2.60 -18.65 24.85
N HIS A 101 3.13 -17.92 23.87
CA HIS A 101 4.00 -16.77 24.10
C HIS A 101 3.14 -15.53 24.38
N THR A 102 3.79 -14.42 24.74
CA THR A 102 3.15 -13.12 24.82
C THR A 102 3.73 -12.20 23.75
N VAL A 103 2.94 -11.26 23.24
CA VAL A 103 3.47 -10.24 22.32
C VAL A 103 4.55 -9.40 23.00
N LEU A 104 4.42 -9.17 24.31
CA LEU A 104 5.39 -8.42 25.11
C LEU A 104 6.79 -9.03 25.06
N HIS A 105 6.94 -10.36 25.03
CA HIS A 105 8.26 -10.98 24.85
C HIS A 105 8.94 -10.52 23.56
N TRP A 106 8.21 -10.55 22.45
CA TRP A 106 8.74 -10.17 21.14
C TRP A 106 9.02 -8.67 21.04
N LEU A 107 8.12 -7.82 21.54
CA LEU A 107 8.34 -6.38 21.61
C LEU A 107 9.59 -6.03 22.43
N THR A 108 9.77 -6.70 23.57
CA THR A 108 10.91 -6.43 24.45
C THR A 108 12.22 -6.89 23.80
N LEU A 109 12.24 -8.10 23.22
CA LEU A 109 13.40 -8.62 22.51
C LEU A 109 13.82 -7.74 21.34
N LEU A 110 12.87 -7.22 20.56
CA LEU A 110 13.12 -6.40 19.38
C LEU A 110 13.84 -5.08 19.70
N ARG A 111 13.67 -4.56 20.93
CA ARG A 111 14.32 -3.32 21.40
C ARG A 111 15.83 -3.47 21.60
N PHE A 112 16.34 -4.68 21.80
CA PHE A 112 17.77 -4.90 22.03
C PHE A 112 18.52 -4.98 20.69
N GLU A 113 19.18 -3.88 20.32
CA GLU A 113 19.93 -3.78 19.06
C GLU A 113 20.97 -4.91 18.84
N PRO A 114 21.76 -5.34 19.84
CA PRO A 114 22.80 -6.37 19.64
C PRO A 114 22.29 -7.75 19.22
N ILE A 115 21.00 -8.03 19.37
CA ILE A 115 20.37 -9.32 19.03
C ILE A 115 19.20 -9.16 18.06
N ARG A 116 18.96 -7.94 17.55
CA ARG A 116 17.76 -7.60 16.78
C ARG A 116 17.66 -8.46 15.53
N THR A 117 18.77 -8.73 14.85
CA THR A 117 18.81 -9.57 13.65
C THR A 117 18.28 -10.98 13.91
N GLU A 118 18.69 -11.62 15.00
CA GLU A 118 18.23 -12.95 15.38
C GLU A 118 16.75 -12.95 15.81
N VAL A 119 16.29 -11.88 16.46
CA VAL A 119 14.87 -11.69 16.78
C VAL A 119 14.05 -11.57 15.51
N LEU A 120 14.48 -10.74 14.56
CA LEU A 120 13.82 -10.59 13.26
C LEU A 120 13.75 -11.93 12.52
N ALA A 121 14.83 -12.72 12.48
CA ALA A 121 14.82 -14.04 11.88
C ALA A 121 13.77 -14.97 12.53
N CYS A 122 13.66 -14.95 13.87
CA CYS A 122 12.62 -15.69 14.59
C CYS A 122 11.20 -15.22 14.22
N LEU A 123 10.98 -13.89 14.17
CA LEU A 123 9.69 -13.33 13.78
C LEU A 123 9.31 -13.74 12.35
N THR A 124 10.25 -13.69 11.41
CA THR A 124 10.04 -14.08 10.01
C THR A 124 9.54 -15.52 9.87
N VAL A 125 10.19 -16.48 10.54
CA VAL A 125 9.78 -17.90 10.46
C VAL A 125 8.45 -18.17 11.18
N LEU A 126 8.08 -17.31 12.13
CA LEU A 126 6.85 -17.38 12.89
C LEU A 126 5.70 -16.51 12.34
N ALA A 127 5.91 -15.71 11.29
CA ALA A 127 5.00 -14.65 10.86
C ALA A 127 3.51 -15.05 10.88
N ARG A 128 3.19 -16.18 10.24
CA ARG A 128 1.81 -16.71 10.15
C ARG A 128 1.24 -17.12 11.51
N GLU A 129 2.03 -17.80 12.32
CA GLU A 129 1.57 -18.31 13.62
C GLU A 129 1.46 -17.16 14.64
N LEU A 130 2.35 -16.16 14.56
CA LEU A 130 2.23 -14.90 15.30
C LEU A 130 0.95 -14.16 14.95
N HIS A 131 0.68 -14.00 13.65
CA HIS A 131 -0.53 -13.32 13.19
C HIS A 131 -1.78 -14.01 13.73
N LYS A 132 -1.88 -15.34 13.60
CA LYS A 132 -3.01 -16.10 14.12
C LYS A 132 -3.15 -16.04 15.63
N ALA A 133 -2.04 -16.14 16.36
CA ALA A 133 -2.06 -16.17 17.82
C ALA A 133 -2.42 -14.80 18.42
N PHE A 134 -1.97 -13.72 17.79
CA PHE A 134 -2.01 -12.38 18.36
C PHE A 134 -2.87 -11.38 17.58
N PHE A 135 -3.64 -11.82 16.59
CA PHE A 135 -4.51 -10.96 15.78
C PHE A 135 -5.42 -10.03 16.61
N LEU A 136 -5.90 -10.51 17.76
CA LEU A 136 -6.79 -9.77 18.66
C LEU A 136 -6.06 -9.11 19.85
N ASP A 137 -4.73 -9.20 19.90
CA ASP A 137 -3.91 -8.61 20.95
C ASP A 137 -3.51 -7.18 20.56
N ASP A 138 -3.83 -6.20 21.40
CA ASP A 138 -3.51 -4.78 21.14
C ASP A 138 -2.00 -4.55 20.94
N GLY A 139 -1.15 -5.35 21.60
CA GLY A 139 0.30 -5.29 21.44
C GLY A 139 0.77 -5.74 20.06
N TYR A 140 -0.02 -6.50 19.31
CA TYR A 140 0.36 -6.98 17.99
C TYR A 140 0.40 -5.85 16.96
N ALA A 141 -0.52 -4.90 17.04
CA ALA A 141 -0.48 -3.70 16.21
C ALA A 141 0.81 -2.89 16.47
N GLN A 142 1.23 -2.80 17.74
CA GLN A 142 2.52 -2.17 18.09
C GLN A 142 3.70 -2.94 17.49
N LEU A 143 3.70 -4.28 17.54
CA LEU A 143 4.77 -5.08 16.95
C LEU A 143 4.85 -4.86 15.43
N LEU A 144 3.72 -4.82 14.73
CA LEU A 144 3.69 -4.49 13.31
C LEU A 144 4.20 -3.07 13.05
N SER A 145 3.82 -2.09 13.89
CA SER A 145 4.33 -0.73 13.78
C SER A 145 5.85 -0.67 13.91
N ASP A 146 6.42 -1.34 14.93
CA ASP A 146 7.86 -1.38 15.15
C ASP A 146 8.59 -2.02 13.95
N LEU A 147 8.04 -3.08 13.36
CA LEU A 147 8.60 -3.72 12.16
C LEU A 147 8.54 -2.82 10.92
N VAL A 148 7.44 -2.09 10.72
CA VAL A 148 7.33 -1.10 9.64
C VAL A 148 8.36 0.02 9.81
N THR A 149 8.45 0.57 11.02
CA THR A 149 9.43 1.61 11.36
C THR A 149 10.86 1.13 11.14
N LEU A 150 11.20 -0.08 11.59
CA LEU A 150 12.52 -0.68 11.38
C LEU A 150 12.83 -0.90 9.89
N TRP A 151 11.84 -1.28 9.09
CA TRP A 151 12.04 -1.43 7.64
C TRP A 151 12.38 -0.09 6.96
N ASN A 152 11.69 1.00 7.36
CA ASN A 152 11.92 2.33 6.79
C ASN A 152 13.20 3.00 7.27
N ILE A 153 13.46 2.97 8.58
CA ILE A 153 14.62 3.63 9.19
C ILE A 153 15.89 2.79 9.03
N GLY A 154 15.77 1.46 8.91
CA GLY A 154 16.88 0.52 8.90
C GLY A 154 17.97 0.92 7.90
N HIS A 155 19.14 1.31 8.42
CA HIS A 155 20.32 1.65 7.63
C HIS A 155 21.06 0.42 7.07
N SER A 156 20.70 -0.79 7.52
CA SER A 156 21.31 -2.04 7.05
C SER A 156 20.33 -2.82 6.18
N ASP A 157 20.78 -3.19 4.96
CA ASP A 157 20.06 -4.11 4.08
C ASP A 157 19.69 -5.43 4.78
N ASP A 158 20.46 -5.82 5.81
CA ASP A 158 20.24 -7.02 6.62
C ASP A 158 18.88 -7.04 7.36
N GLN A 159 18.45 -5.91 7.93
CA GLN A 159 17.16 -5.85 8.65
C GLN A 159 15.99 -5.94 7.67
N ARG A 160 16.08 -5.23 6.53
CA ARG A 160 15.09 -5.32 5.46
C ARG A 160 14.99 -6.73 4.90
N ALA A 161 16.11 -7.44 4.78
CA ALA A 161 16.15 -8.82 4.30
C ALA A 161 15.35 -9.81 5.18
N TRP A 162 15.19 -9.53 6.49
CA TRP A 162 14.36 -10.35 7.38
C TRP A 162 12.91 -9.86 7.47
N ILE A 163 12.69 -8.54 7.48
CA ILE A 163 11.36 -7.96 7.60
C ILE A 163 10.54 -8.13 6.31
N SER A 164 11.17 -8.02 5.14
CA SER A 164 10.48 -8.20 3.85
C SER A 164 9.80 -9.58 3.73
N PRO A 165 10.48 -10.72 4.00
CA PRO A 165 9.82 -12.03 4.00
C PRO A 165 8.75 -12.19 5.10
N PHE A 166 8.85 -11.48 6.22
CA PHE A 166 7.80 -11.47 7.25
C PHE A 166 6.49 -10.92 6.66
N PHE A 167 6.53 -9.72 6.08
CA PHE A 167 5.34 -9.11 5.47
C PHE A 167 4.89 -9.87 4.23
N ALA A 168 5.80 -10.38 3.40
CA ALA A 168 5.46 -11.19 2.24
C ALA A 168 4.61 -12.40 2.65
N SER A 169 5.01 -13.13 3.70
CA SER A 169 4.26 -14.27 4.23
C SER A 169 2.83 -13.88 4.65
N LEU A 170 2.64 -12.72 5.30
CA LEU A 170 1.30 -12.27 5.69
C LEU A 170 0.46 -11.85 4.48
N LEU A 171 1.06 -11.17 3.51
CA LEU A 171 0.38 -10.69 2.31
C LEU A 171 -0.03 -11.83 1.37
N GLU A 172 0.75 -12.91 1.30
CA GLU A 172 0.46 -14.09 0.47
C GLU A 172 -0.65 -14.96 1.06
N ASP A 173 -0.63 -15.20 2.38
CA ASP A 173 -1.53 -16.19 3.00
C ASP A 173 -2.77 -15.61 3.66
N ASP A 174 -2.72 -14.36 4.15
CA ASP A 174 -3.85 -13.74 4.85
C ASP A 174 -4.58 -12.75 3.93
N TYR A 175 -5.82 -13.11 3.60
CA TYR A 175 -6.66 -12.36 2.67
C TYR A 175 -7.14 -11.02 3.21
N GLY A 176 -7.09 -10.80 4.53
CA GLY A 176 -7.58 -9.61 5.23
C GLY A 176 -6.47 -8.76 5.85
N PHE A 177 -5.19 -9.13 5.68
CA PHE A 177 -4.06 -8.49 6.36
C PHE A 177 -4.04 -6.97 6.18
N LEU A 178 -4.14 -6.45 4.95
CA LEU A 178 -4.12 -5.00 4.74
C LEU A 178 -5.32 -4.29 5.33
N SER A 179 -6.50 -4.91 5.30
CA SER A 179 -7.70 -4.37 5.93
C SER A 179 -7.56 -4.32 7.44
N PHE A 180 -6.98 -5.35 8.06
CA PHE A 180 -6.67 -5.37 9.48
C PHE A 180 -5.65 -4.30 9.85
N SER A 181 -4.55 -4.21 9.10
CA SER A 181 -3.51 -3.20 9.34
C SER A 181 -4.05 -1.78 9.19
N PHE A 182 -4.93 -1.53 8.23
CA PHE A 182 -5.57 -0.23 8.08
C PHE A 182 -6.45 0.16 9.27
N ALA A 183 -7.12 -0.82 9.89
CA ALA A 183 -7.96 -0.59 11.07
C ALA A 183 -7.13 -0.44 12.36
N SER A 184 -5.96 -1.07 12.43
CA SER A 184 -5.20 -1.23 13.68
C SER A 184 -3.97 -0.33 13.78
N LEU A 185 -3.38 0.07 12.65
CA LEU A 185 -2.18 0.91 12.62
C LEU A 185 -2.55 2.39 12.54
N GLU A 186 -1.65 3.22 13.08
CA GLU A 186 -1.70 4.65 12.85
C GLU A 186 -1.57 4.97 11.36
N ARG A 187 -2.11 6.14 10.98
CA ARG A 187 -2.18 6.56 9.59
C ARG A 187 -0.80 6.56 8.92
N GLU A 188 0.19 7.19 9.54
CA GLU A 188 1.54 7.30 8.97
C GLU A 188 2.18 5.92 8.81
N THR A 189 2.14 5.09 9.86
CA THR A 189 2.61 3.70 9.82
C THR A 189 1.92 2.86 8.75
N PHE A 190 0.62 3.04 8.52
CA PHE A 190 -0.05 2.32 7.44
C PHE A 190 0.40 2.79 6.04
N THR A 191 0.65 4.09 5.86
CA THR A 191 1.22 4.61 4.60
C THR A 191 2.59 3.99 4.34
N ASP A 192 3.40 3.88 5.38
CA ASP A 192 4.70 3.24 5.36
C ASP A 192 4.61 1.74 5.04
N LEU A 193 3.62 1.03 5.59
CA LEU A 193 3.33 -0.35 5.22
C LEU A 193 2.98 -0.48 3.73
N LEU A 194 2.23 0.47 3.16
CA LEU A 194 1.95 0.46 1.71
C LEU A 194 3.23 0.63 0.88
N ALA A 195 4.24 1.36 1.37
CA ALA A 195 5.54 1.44 0.71
C ALA A 195 6.27 0.10 0.70
N ILE A 196 6.18 -0.67 1.80
CA ILE A 196 6.68 -2.05 1.85
C ILE A 196 5.96 -2.90 0.81
N VAL A 197 4.63 -2.83 0.77
CA VAL A 197 3.80 -3.59 -0.18
C VAL A 197 4.18 -3.25 -1.62
N GLU A 198 4.31 -1.97 -1.96
CA GLU A 198 4.72 -1.51 -3.29
C GLU A 198 6.07 -2.12 -3.69
N THR A 199 7.06 -2.07 -2.80
CA THR A 199 8.39 -2.64 -3.03
C THR A 199 8.34 -4.17 -3.21
N LEU A 200 7.50 -4.87 -2.45
CA LEU A 200 7.37 -6.33 -2.54
C LEU A 200 6.64 -6.80 -3.80
N VAL A 201 5.67 -6.03 -4.30
CA VAL A 201 4.92 -6.37 -5.53
C VAL A 201 5.74 -6.05 -6.79
N ASP A 202 6.64 -5.07 -6.73
CA ASP A 202 7.51 -4.72 -7.85
C ASP A 202 8.52 -5.85 -8.14
N MET A 203 8.32 -6.53 -9.28
CA MET A 203 9.22 -7.58 -9.75
C MET A 203 10.59 -7.04 -10.15
N SER A 204 10.67 -5.77 -10.56
CA SER A 204 11.91 -5.19 -11.09
C SER A 204 12.96 -4.96 -10.00
N SER A 205 12.53 -4.75 -8.75
CA SER A 205 13.39 -4.50 -7.60
C SER A 205 13.82 -5.78 -6.90
N THR A 206 12.95 -6.80 -6.86
CA THR A 206 13.17 -8.01 -6.05
C THR A 206 13.68 -9.21 -6.83
N GLY A 207 13.48 -9.26 -8.15
CA GLY A 207 13.79 -10.43 -8.99
C GLY A 207 12.98 -11.69 -8.66
N LYS A 208 12.09 -11.63 -7.66
CA LYS A 208 11.22 -12.72 -7.21
C LYS A 208 9.80 -12.20 -7.07
N GLN A 209 8.88 -12.82 -7.80
CA GLN A 209 7.48 -12.43 -7.78
C GLN A 209 6.81 -12.89 -6.47
N ILE A 210 6.51 -11.94 -5.58
CA ILE A 210 5.63 -12.16 -4.42
C ILE A 210 4.19 -12.11 -4.91
N LYS A 211 3.40 -13.12 -4.54
CA LYS A 211 2.01 -13.29 -4.99
C LYS A 211 1.05 -12.92 -3.88
N ILE A 212 0.85 -11.61 -3.70
CA ILE A 212 -0.11 -11.09 -2.72
C ILE A 212 -1.51 -11.69 -2.95
N HIS A 213 -2.21 -11.99 -1.87
CA HIS A 213 -3.57 -12.50 -1.95
C HIS A 213 -4.49 -11.49 -2.69
N PRO A 214 -5.33 -11.91 -3.66
CA PRO A 214 -6.16 -11.00 -4.45
C PRO A 214 -7.07 -10.06 -3.64
N ASN A 215 -7.56 -10.50 -2.47
CA ASN A 215 -8.34 -9.67 -1.57
C ASN A 215 -7.57 -8.47 -1.00
N ASN A 216 -6.25 -8.58 -0.80
CA ASN A 216 -5.42 -7.44 -0.40
C ASN A 216 -5.31 -6.41 -1.56
N ILE A 217 -5.24 -6.86 -2.82
CA ILE A 217 -5.30 -5.97 -3.99
C ILE A 217 -6.68 -5.31 -4.13
N ARG A 218 -7.76 -6.07 -3.89
CA ARG A 218 -9.13 -5.53 -3.87
C ARG A 218 -9.31 -4.49 -2.75
N PHE A 219 -8.77 -4.76 -1.57
CA PHE A 219 -8.74 -3.80 -0.47
C PHE A 219 -8.00 -2.51 -0.87
N CYS A 220 -6.86 -2.60 -1.56
CA CYS A 220 -6.16 -1.41 -2.08
C CYS A 220 -7.05 -0.59 -3.03
N LEU A 221 -7.85 -1.24 -3.90
CA LEU A 221 -8.82 -0.56 -4.75
C LEU A 221 -9.94 0.12 -3.95
N ASP A 222 -10.50 -0.58 -2.97
CA ASP A 222 -11.52 -0.03 -2.07
C ASP A 222 -11.00 1.18 -1.30
N LEU A 223 -9.75 1.12 -0.84
CA LEU A 223 -9.09 2.23 -0.16
C LEU A 223 -8.84 3.41 -1.11
N PHE A 224 -8.42 3.15 -2.35
CA PHE A 224 -8.24 4.21 -3.35
C PHE A 224 -9.56 4.94 -3.62
N GLU A 225 -10.64 4.19 -3.85
CA GLU A 225 -11.97 4.77 -4.06
C GLU A 225 -12.46 5.55 -2.85
N ARG A 226 -12.22 5.03 -1.64
CA ARG A 226 -12.54 5.76 -0.41
C ARG A 226 -11.77 7.08 -0.33
N ILE A 227 -10.48 7.08 -0.64
CA ILE A 227 -9.67 8.31 -0.66
C ILE A 227 -10.21 9.28 -1.72
N ASP A 228 -10.51 8.82 -2.93
CA ASP A 228 -11.08 9.65 -4.00
C ASP A 228 -12.44 10.24 -3.58
N PHE A 229 -13.30 9.44 -2.95
CA PHE A 229 -14.59 9.89 -2.41
C PHE A 229 -14.42 10.91 -1.29
N GLU A 230 -13.52 10.67 -0.34
CA GLU A 230 -13.23 11.59 0.76
C GLU A 230 -12.67 12.91 0.24
N LEU A 231 -11.76 12.86 -0.75
CA LEU A 231 -11.27 14.05 -1.45
C LEU A 231 -12.43 14.80 -2.09
N SER A 232 -13.34 14.09 -2.76
CA SER A 232 -14.49 14.64 -3.49
C SER A 232 -15.57 15.29 -2.61
N ASN A 233 -15.75 14.80 -1.37
CA ASN A 233 -16.89 15.19 -0.53
C ASN A 233 -16.52 15.88 0.79
N SER A 234 -15.26 15.80 1.23
CA SER A 234 -14.85 16.38 2.51
C SER A 234 -14.45 17.86 2.38
N PRO A 235 -14.91 18.74 3.28
CA PRO A 235 -14.40 20.11 3.40
C PRO A 235 -13.06 20.18 4.16
N MET A 236 -12.54 19.04 4.63
CA MET A 236 -11.31 18.99 5.43
C MET A 236 -10.06 19.31 4.59
N PRO A 237 -9.03 19.90 5.21
CA PRO A 237 -7.76 20.18 4.53
C PRO A 237 -7.15 18.90 3.98
N PHE A 238 -6.52 19.01 2.80
CA PHE A 238 -5.72 17.92 2.26
C PHE A 238 -4.60 17.57 3.25
N ILE A 239 -4.56 16.31 3.63
CA ILE A 239 -3.54 15.78 4.53
C ILE A 239 -2.38 15.36 3.64
N SER A 240 -1.17 15.79 3.99
CA SER A 240 0.01 15.67 3.12
C SER A 240 0.31 14.23 2.68
N ASP A 241 -0.06 13.24 3.49
CA ASP A 241 0.16 11.82 3.21
C ASP A 241 -0.84 11.22 2.21
N THR A 242 -1.99 11.85 1.98
CA THR A 242 -3.01 11.38 1.02
C THR A 242 -2.43 11.24 -0.39
N GLY A 243 -1.62 12.19 -0.83
CA GLY A 243 -0.98 12.13 -2.14
C GLY A 243 0.04 11.00 -2.26
N SER A 244 0.79 10.74 -1.17
CA SER A 244 1.72 9.61 -1.09
C SER A 244 0.96 8.28 -1.18
N ARG A 245 -0.15 8.13 -0.46
CA ARG A 245 -1.00 6.94 -0.52
C ARG A 245 -1.56 6.69 -1.91
N LEU A 246 -2.09 7.72 -2.57
CA LEU A 246 -2.59 7.59 -3.95
C LEU A 246 -1.50 7.13 -4.91
N THR A 247 -0.28 7.66 -4.76
CA THR A 247 0.89 7.24 -5.54
C THR A 247 1.20 5.76 -5.30
N LEU A 248 1.37 5.36 -4.03
CA LEU A 248 1.70 3.99 -3.63
C LEU A 248 0.63 2.98 -4.10
N LEU A 249 -0.65 3.29 -3.92
CA LEU A 249 -1.75 2.44 -4.38
C LEU A 249 -1.74 2.27 -5.90
N THR A 250 -1.50 3.36 -6.64
CA THR A 250 -1.41 3.33 -8.10
C THR A 250 -0.23 2.48 -8.58
N ASP A 251 0.90 2.56 -7.88
CA ASP A 251 2.09 1.76 -8.16
C ASP A 251 1.89 0.28 -7.84
N ILE A 252 1.22 -0.05 -6.72
CA ILE A 252 0.79 -1.41 -6.40
C ILE A 252 -0.11 -1.96 -7.52
N PHE A 253 -1.08 -1.19 -8.00
CA PHE A 253 -1.94 -1.61 -9.12
C PHE A 253 -1.13 -1.81 -10.41
N ALA A 254 -0.18 -0.93 -10.70
CA ALA A 254 0.66 -1.04 -11.88
C ALA A 254 1.47 -2.33 -11.88
N SER A 255 2.10 -2.66 -10.75
CA SER A 255 2.89 -3.88 -10.60
C SER A 255 2.02 -5.13 -10.58
N ALA A 256 0.86 -5.08 -9.92
CA ALA A 256 -0.11 -6.19 -9.90
C ALA A 256 -0.71 -6.46 -11.29
N ALA A 257 -1.00 -5.44 -12.09
CA ALA A 257 -1.54 -5.60 -13.45
C ALA A 257 -0.64 -6.44 -14.38
N LEU A 258 0.67 -6.51 -14.11
CA LEU A 258 1.59 -7.35 -14.89
C LEU A 258 1.52 -8.84 -14.51
N GLN A 259 0.91 -9.19 -13.38
CA GLN A 259 0.89 -10.55 -12.85
C GLN A 259 -0.36 -11.32 -13.33
N ARG A 260 -0.56 -11.40 -14.63
CA ARG A 260 -1.71 -12.12 -15.21
C ARG A 260 -1.55 -13.64 -15.12
N PRO A 261 -2.64 -14.42 -14.94
CA PRO A 261 -4.04 -13.99 -14.77
C PRO A 261 -4.43 -13.71 -13.31
N LEU A 262 -3.48 -13.69 -12.37
CA LEU A 262 -3.75 -13.75 -10.92
C LEU A 262 -4.69 -12.65 -10.42
N TYR A 263 -4.60 -11.45 -11.00
CA TYR A 263 -5.42 -10.30 -10.60
C TYR A 263 -6.34 -9.81 -11.71
N ASP A 264 -6.63 -10.64 -12.72
CA ASP A 264 -7.50 -10.23 -13.83
C ASP A 264 -8.91 -9.87 -13.35
N ASP A 265 -9.48 -10.64 -12.42
CA ASP A 265 -10.80 -10.34 -11.86
C ASP A 265 -10.81 -9.00 -11.12
N SER A 266 -9.81 -8.74 -10.27
CA SER A 266 -9.74 -7.51 -9.48
C SER A 266 -9.39 -6.26 -10.31
N LEU A 267 -8.53 -6.38 -11.34
CA LEU A 267 -7.94 -5.23 -12.03
C LEU A 267 -8.38 -5.07 -13.49
N HIS A 268 -8.54 -6.18 -14.22
CA HIS A 268 -8.76 -6.16 -15.67
C HIS A 268 -10.22 -6.29 -16.06
N ASN A 269 -10.98 -7.18 -15.40
CA ASN A 269 -12.34 -7.54 -15.78
C ASN A 269 -13.36 -6.52 -15.26
N GLU A 270 -13.21 -6.04 -14.03
CA GLU A 270 -14.14 -5.07 -13.42
C GLU A 270 -13.99 -3.64 -13.99
N GLN A 271 -12.90 -3.34 -14.73
CA GLN A 271 -12.51 -1.99 -15.21
C GLN A 271 -12.44 -0.88 -14.14
N ARG A 272 -12.71 -1.21 -12.87
CA ARG A 272 -12.81 -0.28 -11.75
C ARG A 272 -11.51 0.48 -11.51
N ALA A 273 -10.39 -0.25 -11.49
CA ALA A 273 -9.05 0.33 -11.39
C ALA A 273 -8.79 1.37 -12.50
N MET A 274 -9.13 1.03 -13.74
CA MET A 274 -8.95 1.92 -14.91
C MET A 274 -9.77 3.21 -14.76
N ARG A 275 -11.04 3.11 -14.33
CA ARG A 275 -11.92 4.28 -14.13
C ARG A 275 -11.39 5.20 -13.03
N LEU A 276 -10.97 4.65 -11.90
CA LEU A 276 -10.42 5.42 -10.79
C LEU A 276 -9.14 6.17 -11.18
N ILE A 277 -8.20 5.50 -11.84
CA ILE A 277 -6.90 6.07 -12.21
C ILE A 277 -7.05 7.14 -13.30
N CYS A 278 -7.84 6.87 -14.34
CA CYS A 278 -8.15 7.88 -15.36
C CYS A 278 -8.96 9.05 -14.77
N GLY A 279 -9.87 8.74 -13.83
CA GLY A 279 -10.58 9.66 -12.94
C GLY A 279 -9.69 10.74 -12.35
N MET A 280 -8.76 10.28 -11.53
CA MET A 280 -7.77 11.08 -10.85
C MET A 280 -6.90 11.86 -11.83
N LEU A 281 -6.39 11.21 -12.89
CA LEU A 281 -5.48 11.86 -13.85
C LEU A 281 -6.15 13.02 -14.60
N LYS A 282 -7.39 12.83 -15.06
CA LYS A 282 -8.18 13.89 -15.71
C LYS A 282 -8.35 15.09 -14.78
N SER A 283 -8.67 14.85 -13.52
CA SER A 283 -8.87 15.89 -12.50
C SER A 283 -7.64 16.76 -12.28
N ILE A 284 -6.47 16.12 -12.23
CA ILE A 284 -5.19 16.79 -12.08
C ILE A 284 -4.94 17.74 -13.26
N LEU A 285 -5.22 17.27 -14.47
CA LEU A 285 -4.92 18.01 -15.69
C LEU A 285 -5.91 19.13 -15.94
N ASP A 286 -7.19 18.92 -15.63
CA ASP A 286 -8.20 19.97 -15.64
C ASP A 286 -7.84 21.12 -14.69
N ALA A 287 -7.16 20.82 -13.58
CA ALA A 287 -6.67 21.81 -12.63
C ALA A 287 -5.50 22.63 -13.19
N GLU A 288 -4.55 21.96 -13.82
CA GLU A 288 -3.39 22.62 -14.44
C GLU A 288 -3.82 23.48 -15.63
N LEU A 289 -4.71 22.99 -16.49
CA LEU A 289 -5.27 23.74 -17.62
C LEU A 289 -6.03 24.99 -17.14
N ALA A 290 -6.80 24.87 -16.06
CA ALA A 290 -7.47 26.02 -15.45
C ALA A 290 -6.45 27.04 -14.91
N THR A 291 -5.37 26.57 -14.30
CA THR A 291 -4.29 27.42 -13.79
C THR A 291 -3.58 28.17 -14.92
N ILE A 292 -3.23 27.50 -16.02
CA ILE A 292 -2.62 28.11 -17.22
C ILE A 292 -3.57 29.15 -17.85
N SER A 293 -4.85 28.82 -17.97
CA SER A 293 -5.85 29.73 -18.53
C SER A 293 -6.02 30.99 -17.68
N SER A 294 -5.96 30.86 -16.35
CA SER A 294 -6.01 32.02 -15.43
C SER A 294 -4.79 32.94 -15.55
N MET A 295 -3.61 32.39 -15.82
CA MET A 295 -2.39 33.19 -16.04
C MET A 295 -2.48 34.01 -17.33
N ASN A 296 -3.04 33.43 -18.40
CA ASN A 296 -3.19 34.10 -19.69
C ASN A 296 -4.26 35.22 -19.71
N HIS A 297 -5.18 35.22 -18.74
CA HIS A 297 -6.23 36.24 -18.60
C HIS A 297 -5.94 37.29 -17.52
N SER A 298 -4.70 37.39 -17.02
CA SER A 298 -4.31 38.50 -16.15
C SER A 298 -4.45 39.83 -16.92
N PRO A 299 -5.23 40.80 -16.42
CA PRO A 299 -5.43 42.07 -17.11
C PRO A 299 -4.11 42.83 -17.19
N SER A 300 -3.72 43.19 -18.41
CA SER A 300 -2.62 44.13 -18.65
C SER A 300 -2.81 45.37 -17.78
N LEU A 301 -1.81 45.68 -16.96
CA LEU A 301 -1.74 46.91 -16.17
C LEU A 301 -2.22 48.11 -17.01
N PRO A 302 -3.13 48.96 -16.50
CA PRO A 302 -3.53 50.14 -17.22
C PRO A 302 -2.30 51.02 -17.42
N SER A 303 -1.99 51.31 -18.68
CA SER A 303 -0.91 52.18 -19.10
C SER A 303 -1.02 53.51 -18.35
N SER A 304 0.00 53.81 -17.53
CA SER A 304 0.11 55.03 -16.76
C SER A 304 0.32 56.23 -17.70
N SER A 305 -0.77 56.89 -18.09
CA SER A 305 -0.71 58.21 -18.71
C SER A 305 -1.96 59.02 -18.40
N SER A 306 -2.06 59.57 -17.18
CA SER A 306 -2.53 60.96 -16.97
C SER A 306 -2.67 61.38 -15.51
N ARG A 307 -2.36 62.67 -15.28
CA ARG A 307 -2.60 63.56 -14.11
C ARG A 307 -1.61 63.44 -12.94
N LYS A 308 -0.59 64.31 -12.84
CA LYS A 308 -0.56 65.77 -12.52
C LYS A 308 -1.16 66.14 -11.15
N ARG A 309 -0.22 66.40 -10.21
CA ARG A 309 -0.09 67.48 -9.19
C ARG A 309 -1.30 67.89 -8.34
N ASN A 310 -1.13 67.82 -7.02
CA ASN A 310 -0.90 68.96 -6.09
C ASN A 310 -0.46 68.36 -4.72
N MET A 311 0.72 68.69 -4.16
CA MET A 311 0.95 69.67 -3.07
C MET A 311 -0.08 69.57 -1.93
N SER A 312 0.23 69.45 -0.63
CA SER A 312 1.43 69.72 0.17
C SER A 312 1.10 69.51 1.67
N VAL A 313 2.14 69.48 2.51
CA VAL A 313 2.18 69.81 3.97
C VAL A 313 2.04 68.64 4.95
N ASP A 314 3.20 68.16 5.41
CA ASP A 314 3.54 67.73 6.77
C ASP A 314 3.58 68.98 7.70
N PRO A 315 3.33 68.88 9.03
CA PRO A 315 4.42 68.40 9.91
C PRO A 315 4.01 67.67 11.21
N ASP A 316 4.98 66.89 11.71
CA ASP A 316 5.41 66.73 13.11
C ASP A 316 4.37 66.23 14.16
N GLU A 317 4.67 65.45 15.20
CA GLU A 317 5.90 65.00 15.86
C GLU A 317 5.47 64.01 16.99
N ASN A 318 6.39 63.15 17.40
CA ASN A 318 6.67 62.68 18.77
C ASN A 318 5.68 61.80 19.58
N SER A 319 6.26 60.70 20.10
CA SER A 319 6.28 60.23 21.51
C SER A 319 6.11 58.71 21.60
N ILE A 320 7.16 57.89 21.75
CA ILE A 320 7.94 57.58 22.98
C ILE A 320 7.19 56.65 23.97
N MET A 321 7.83 55.48 24.22
CA MET A 321 7.82 54.58 25.40
C MET A 321 6.52 53.83 25.78
N ASP A 322 6.51 52.69 26.47
CA ASP A 322 7.40 51.55 26.77
C ASP A 322 6.60 50.69 27.80
N ALA A 323 7.04 49.46 28.06
CA ALA A 323 6.79 48.63 29.24
C ALA A 323 5.43 47.87 29.45
N SER A 324 5.54 46.54 29.24
CA SER A 324 5.47 45.47 30.27
C SER A 324 4.39 45.48 31.37
N ARG A 325 3.55 44.40 31.45
CA ARG A 325 3.10 43.73 32.71
C ARG A 325 2.35 42.40 32.40
N VAL A 326 2.89 41.21 32.67
CA VAL A 326 2.85 40.33 33.89
C VAL A 326 1.58 39.47 34.06
N GLU A 327 1.81 38.15 33.99
CA GLU A 327 1.34 36.98 34.78
C GLU A 327 -0.14 36.67 35.12
N GLY A 328 -0.39 35.35 35.15
CA GLY A 328 -1.34 34.65 36.03
C GLY A 328 -2.64 34.25 35.32
N THR A 329 -3.18 33.04 35.37
CA THR A 329 -3.07 32.00 36.42
C THR A 329 -3.65 30.68 35.88
N GLN A 330 -3.09 29.56 36.31
CA GLN A 330 -3.67 28.21 36.20
C GLN A 330 -4.99 28.11 36.97
N LYS A 331 -5.91 27.27 36.49
CA LYS A 331 -6.80 26.49 37.36
C LYS A 331 -7.20 25.16 36.72
N THR A 332 -6.69 24.11 37.34
CA THR A 332 -7.18 22.73 37.36
C THR A 332 -8.61 22.64 37.87
N GLU A 333 -9.41 21.72 37.33
CA GLU A 333 -10.37 20.96 38.12
C GLU A 333 -10.68 19.61 37.45
N LYS A 334 -10.41 18.55 38.24
CA LYS A 334 -10.85 17.17 38.09
C LYS A 334 -12.28 17.06 38.63
N GLU A 335 -13.09 16.18 38.05
CA GLU A 335 -14.02 15.27 38.76
C GLU A 335 -14.68 14.37 37.69
N THR A 336 -14.26 13.11 37.53
CA THR A 336 -14.89 11.90 38.11
C THR A 336 -16.41 11.87 37.99
N ASN A 337 -16.94 10.97 37.17
CA ASN A 337 -18.00 10.08 37.63
C ASN A 337 -18.06 8.77 36.84
N SER A 338 -18.00 7.70 37.63
CA SER A 338 -18.25 6.31 37.32
C SER A 338 -19.76 6.06 37.32
N MET A 339 -20.28 5.22 36.40
CA MET A 339 -21.32 4.25 36.74
C MET A 339 -21.46 3.14 35.69
N ASN A 340 -21.45 1.90 36.21
CA ASN A 340 -21.67 0.59 35.58
C ASN A 340 -22.80 0.50 34.55
N PRO A 341 -22.69 -0.40 33.56
CA PRO A 341 -23.82 -0.94 32.82
C PRO A 341 -24.35 -2.24 33.48
N LYS A 342 -25.68 -2.35 33.58
CA LYS A 342 -26.40 -3.58 33.95
C LYS A 342 -26.60 -4.47 32.71
N HIS A 343 -26.46 -5.77 32.96
CA HIS A 343 -26.88 -6.94 32.17
C HIS A 343 -28.04 -6.74 31.19
N VAL A 344 -27.94 -7.34 30.00
CA VAL A 344 -28.96 -8.26 29.46
C VAL A 344 -28.28 -9.36 28.63
N SER A 345 -28.44 -10.61 29.08
CA SER A 345 -28.22 -11.83 28.30
C SER A 345 -29.55 -12.19 27.64
N THR A 346 -29.55 -12.54 26.35
CA THR A 346 -30.74 -13.11 25.71
C THR A 346 -30.34 -14.30 24.87
N THR A 347 -30.79 -15.46 25.34
CA THR A 347 -30.78 -16.76 24.68
C THR A 347 -31.83 -16.75 23.57
N ALA A 348 -31.47 -17.10 22.33
CA ALA A 348 -32.41 -17.26 21.24
C ALA A 348 -32.59 -18.75 20.91
N THR A 349 -33.79 -19.24 21.20
CA THR A 349 -34.31 -20.57 20.88
C THR A 349 -34.73 -20.60 19.41
N ALA A 350 -34.23 -21.58 18.65
CA ALA A 350 -34.65 -21.85 17.28
C ALA A 350 -36.04 -22.52 17.27
N MET A 351 -37.00 -21.90 16.59
CA MET A 351 -38.27 -22.53 16.21
C MET A 351 -38.28 -22.77 14.71
N VAL A 352 -38.35 -24.05 14.34
CA VAL A 352 -38.59 -24.55 12.99
C VAL A 352 -40.05 -24.35 12.66
N THR A 353 -40.35 -23.60 11.59
CA THR A 353 -41.67 -23.61 10.95
C THR A 353 -41.51 -24.06 9.51
N SER A 354 -42.28 -25.09 9.15
CA SER A 354 -42.37 -25.65 7.81
C SER A 354 -43.30 -24.78 6.97
N GLU A 355 -42.77 -24.11 5.94
CA GLU A 355 -43.58 -23.45 4.92
C GLU A 355 -43.81 -24.37 3.72
N VAL A 356 -45.07 -24.37 3.29
CA VAL A 356 -45.64 -25.12 2.18
C VAL A 356 -45.23 -24.45 0.86
N VAL A 357 -44.54 -25.20 0.01
CA VAL A 357 -44.08 -24.77 -1.31
C VAL A 357 -45.25 -24.75 -2.29
N HIS A 358 -45.58 -23.56 -2.83
CA HIS A 358 -46.38 -23.43 -4.06
C HIS A 358 -45.45 -23.32 -5.28
N PRO A 359 -45.77 -23.96 -6.42
CA PRO A 359 -44.91 -23.94 -7.60
C PRO A 359 -45.00 -22.59 -8.32
N THR A 360 -43.85 -21.93 -8.49
CA THR A 360 -43.68 -20.78 -9.38
C THR A 360 -43.59 -21.23 -10.84
N PRO A 361 -44.16 -20.46 -11.79
CA PRO A 361 -44.05 -20.75 -13.22
C PRO A 361 -42.62 -20.55 -13.73
N PRO A 362 -42.21 -21.23 -14.81
CA PRO A 362 -40.85 -21.18 -15.31
C PRO A 362 -40.50 -19.76 -15.81
N PRO A 363 -39.25 -19.30 -15.61
CA PRO A 363 -38.81 -18.00 -16.08
C PRO A 363 -38.79 -18.01 -17.61
N THR A 364 -39.44 -17.02 -18.21
CA THR A 364 -39.26 -16.66 -19.61
C THR A 364 -37.78 -16.28 -19.84
N PRO A 365 -37.16 -16.73 -20.94
CA PRO A 365 -35.77 -16.38 -21.21
C PRO A 365 -35.67 -14.88 -21.47
N GLU A 366 -35.01 -14.16 -20.57
CA GLU A 366 -34.60 -12.78 -20.80
C GLU A 366 -33.65 -12.79 -22.00
N ARG A 367 -34.06 -12.13 -23.08
CA ARG A 367 -33.17 -11.78 -24.17
C ARG A 367 -32.17 -10.77 -23.61
N HIS A 368 -30.96 -11.23 -23.31
CA HIS A 368 -29.82 -10.32 -23.19
C HIS A 368 -29.56 -9.75 -24.58
N ASP A 369 -29.96 -8.49 -24.79
CA ASP A 369 -29.52 -7.72 -25.95
C ASP A 369 -28.01 -7.47 -25.78
N ASP A 370 -27.18 -8.27 -26.46
CA ASP A 370 -25.72 -8.14 -26.54
C ASP A 370 -25.26 -6.90 -27.34
N HIS A 371 -26.08 -5.86 -27.41
CA HIS A 371 -25.68 -4.61 -28.05
C HIS A 371 -24.73 -3.84 -27.12
N PRO A 372 -23.51 -3.49 -27.58
CA PRO A 372 -22.61 -2.67 -26.78
C PRO A 372 -23.32 -1.35 -26.44
N PRO A 373 -23.20 -0.86 -25.19
CA PRO A 373 -23.93 0.33 -24.73
C PRO A 373 -23.64 1.52 -25.65
N ASP A 374 -24.69 2.26 -26.01
CA ASP A 374 -24.61 3.45 -26.86
C ASP A 374 -23.54 4.41 -26.30
N ALA A 375 -22.62 4.88 -27.14
CA ALA A 375 -21.51 5.75 -26.77
C ALA A 375 -21.98 7.03 -26.05
N LYS A 376 -23.22 7.47 -26.26
CA LYS A 376 -23.83 8.58 -25.51
C LYS A 376 -24.17 8.23 -24.06
N TYR A 377 -24.57 6.99 -23.80
CA TYR A 377 -24.90 6.51 -22.46
C TYR A 377 -23.62 6.33 -21.63
N ALA A 378 -22.58 5.71 -22.21
CA ALA A 378 -21.27 5.59 -21.59
C ALA A 378 -20.66 6.96 -21.22
N ARG A 379 -20.81 7.98 -22.09
CA ARG A 379 -20.36 9.35 -21.80
C ARG A 379 -21.11 10.02 -20.64
N ARG A 380 -22.43 9.77 -20.49
CA ARG A 380 -23.20 10.33 -19.36
C ARG A 380 -22.83 9.70 -18.04
N GLU A 381 -22.67 8.38 -17.98
CA GLU A 381 -22.19 7.70 -16.76
C GLU A 381 -20.78 8.13 -16.39
N LEU A 382 -19.90 8.32 -17.37
CA LEU A 382 -18.58 8.92 -17.17
C LEU A 382 -18.70 10.34 -16.60
N ASP A 383 -19.49 11.22 -17.21
CA ASP A 383 -19.66 12.60 -16.74
C ASP A 383 -20.27 12.69 -15.32
N GLU A 384 -21.16 11.77 -14.94
CA GLU A 384 -21.67 11.67 -13.56
C GLU A 384 -20.63 11.15 -12.58
N PHE A 385 -19.84 10.14 -12.97
CA PHE A 385 -18.71 9.64 -12.19
C PHE A 385 -17.68 10.76 -11.95
N PHE A 386 -17.42 11.63 -12.93
CA PHE A 386 -16.44 12.72 -12.81
C PHE A 386 -16.93 13.94 -12.02
N LYS A 387 -18.22 14.06 -11.67
CA LYS A 387 -18.73 15.17 -10.84
C LYS A 387 -18.11 15.17 -9.44
N SER A 388 -17.69 14.01 -8.92
CA SER A 388 -16.96 13.90 -7.65
C SER A 388 -15.57 14.55 -7.71
N SER A 389 -14.92 14.47 -8.87
CA SER A 389 -13.52 14.83 -9.10
C SER A 389 -13.17 16.34 -8.97
N GLY A 390 -14.18 17.19 -8.79
CA GLY A 390 -14.02 18.64 -8.67
C GLY A 390 -13.23 19.12 -7.44
N GLN A 391 -12.99 18.27 -6.44
CA GLN A 391 -12.16 18.64 -5.27
C GLN A 391 -10.66 18.45 -5.50
N MET A 392 -10.21 17.36 -6.13
CA MET A 392 -8.79 17.21 -6.50
C MET A 392 -8.34 18.43 -7.31
N LYS A 393 -9.19 18.86 -8.26
CA LYS A 393 -9.00 20.10 -9.01
C LYS A 393 -8.87 21.32 -8.11
N ARG A 394 -9.78 21.49 -7.14
CA ARG A 394 -9.73 22.60 -6.17
C ARG A 394 -8.46 22.57 -5.32
N LEU A 395 -8.06 21.42 -4.81
CA LEU A 395 -6.87 21.27 -3.97
C LEU A 395 -5.58 21.65 -4.71
N ILE A 396 -5.48 21.26 -5.99
CA ILE A 396 -4.36 21.64 -6.85
C ILE A 396 -4.39 23.15 -7.13
N MET A 397 -5.55 23.71 -7.48
CA MET A 397 -5.71 25.15 -7.70
C MET A 397 -5.40 25.98 -6.45
N GLN A 398 -5.69 25.44 -5.26
CA GLN A 398 -5.38 26.04 -3.96
C GLN A 398 -3.94 25.78 -3.50
N LYS A 399 -3.11 25.09 -4.30
CA LYS A 399 -1.72 24.72 -3.98
C LYS A 399 -1.59 23.94 -2.66
N GLN A 400 -2.61 23.17 -2.29
CA GLN A 400 -2.56 22.30 -1.11
C GLN A 400 -1.78 21.01 -1.38
N ILE A 401 -1.54 20.68 -2.65
CA ILE A 401 -0.74 19.54 -3.08
C ILE A 401 0.55 20.07 -3.72
N SER A 402 1.70 19.50 -3.32
CA SER A 402 2.98 19.89 -3.89
C SER A 402 3.09 19.44 -5.34
N LEU A 403 3.82 20.21 -6.16
CA LEU A 403 4.08 19.84 -7.56
C LEU A 403 4.79 18.49 -7.69
N GLN A 404 5.64 18.14 -6.72
CA GLN A 404 6.31 16.85 -6.69
C GLN A 404 5.31 15.70 -6.53
N VAL A 405 4.36 15.82 -5.61
CA VAL A 405 3.32 14.81 -5.40
C VAL A 405 2.45 14.67 -6.66
N ILE A 406 2.07 15.77 -7.29
CA ILE A 406 1.32 15.75 -8.56
C ILE A 406 2.10 15.01 -9.65
N ALA A 407 3.40 15.29 -9.78
CA ALA A 407 4.26 14.62 -10.76
C ALA A 407 4.34 13.10 -10.49
N ASN A 408 4.52 12.69 -9.22
CA ASN A 408 4.58 11.29 -8.83
C ASN A 408 3.26 10.56 -9.17
N ILE A 409 2.12 11.16 -8.81
CA ILE A 409 0.80 10.58 -9.11
C ILE A 409 0.61 10.40 -10.62
N LYS A 410 0.97 11.41 -11.43
CA LYS A 410 0.88 11.31 -12.89
C LYS A 410 1.74 10.18 -13.45
N GLN A 411 2.99 10.08 -12.98
CA GLN A 411 3.92 9.04 -13.42
C GLN A 411 3.38 7.65 -13.09
N ALA A 412 2.95 7.44 -11.84
CA ALA A 412 2.32 6.21 -11.38
C ALA A 412 1.08 5.86 -12.22
N ALA A 413 0.19 6.84 -12.46
CA ALA A 413 -1.04 6.64 -13.22
C ALA A 413 -0.77 6.23 -14.67
N VAL A 414 0.16 6.90 -15.36
CA VAL A 414 0.52 6.58 -16.76
C VAL A 414 1.11 5.18 -16.87
N ARG A 415 1.97 4.78 -15.92
CA ARG A 415 2.51 3.42 -15.82
C ARG A 415 1.39 2.40 -15.61
N CYS A 416 0.50 2.66 -14.66
CA CYS A 416 -0.61 1.77 -14.35
C CYS A 416 -1.58 1.59 -15.52
N ILE A 417 -2.00 2.68 -16.17
CA ILE A 417 -2.87 2.63 -17.37
C ILE A 417 -2.20 1.81 -18.48
N GLY A 418 -0.89 2.00 -18.70
CA GLY A 418 -0.13 1.23 -19.68
C GLY A 418 -0.20 -0.28 -19.40
N ASN A 419 0.01 -0.68 -18.15
CA ASN A 419 -0.03 -2.08 -17.73
C ASN A 419 -1.45 -2.66 -17.80
N LEU A 420 -2.47 -1.93 -17.34
CA LEU A 420 -3.88 -2.35 -17.40
C LEU A 420 -4.42 -2.47 -18.84
N CYS A 421 -3.84 -1.73 -19.79
CA CYS A 421 -4.18 -1.82 -21.21
C CYS A 421 -3.42 -2.94 -21.95
N PHE A 422 -2.35 -3.47 -21.34
CA PHE A 422 -1.56 -4.52 -21.96
C PHE A 422 -2.41 -5.77 -22.13
N GLU A 423 -2.58 -6.22 -23.38
CA GLU A 423 -3.41 -7.38 -23.73
C GLU A 423 -4.86 -7.35 -23.20
N ASN A 424 -5.43 -6.15 -22.99
CA ASN A 424 -6.83 -5.96 -22.60
C ASN A 424 -7.53 -4.92 -23.49
N PRO A 425 -8.27 -5.36 -24.54
CA PRO A 425 -8.95 -4.45 -25.47
C PRO A 425 -10.00 -3.55 -24.81
N GLN A 426 -10.72 -4.05 -23.82
CA GLN A 426 -11.77 -3.27 -23.16
C GLN A 426 -11.19 -2.09 -22.38
N ASN A 427 -10.09 -2.31 -21.66
CA ASN A 427 -9.35 -1.25 -20.97
C ASN A 427 -8.76 -0.22 -21.95
N ARG A 428 -8.31 -0.64 -23.13
CA ARG A 428 -7.85 0.28 -24.19
C ARG A 428 -8.96 1.18 -24.71
N ILE A 429 -10.15 0.62 -24.94
CA ILE A 429 -11.32 1.38 -25.39
C ILE A 429 -11.71 2.40 -24.31
N LEU A 430 -11.78 1.97 -23.04
CA LEU A 430 -12.14 2.83 -21.92
C LEU A 430 -11.12 3.97 -21.74
N ALA A 431 -9.82 3.68 -21.73
CA ALA A 431 -8.77 4.69 -21.63
C ALA A 431 -8.88 5.74 -22.76
N ALA A 432 -9.22 5.30 -23.98
CA ALA A 432 -9.45 6.19 -25.13
C ALA A 432 -10.79 6.92 -25.13
N GLN A 433 -11.76 6.52 -24.33
CA GLN A 433 -12.99 7.28 -24.09
C GLN A 433 -12.79 8.37 -23.03
N MET A 434 -11.88 8.14 -22.08
CA MET A 434 -11.60 9.07 -20.98
C MET A 434 -10.64 10.19 -21.37
N ASP A 435 -10.26 10.28 -22.64
CA ASP A 435 -9.26 11.22 -23.17
C ASP A 435 -7.90 11.17 -22.43
N ALA A 436 -7.68 10.14 -21.59
CA ALA A 436 -6.49 9.95 -20.75
C ALA A 436 -5.22 9.76 -21.60
N VAL A 437 -5.41 9.30 -22.84
CA VAL A 437 -4.41 9.11 -23.88
C VAL A 437 -3.79 10.42 -24.35
N TYR A 438 -4.53 11.53 -24.28
CA TYR A 438 -4.15 12.83 -24.83
C TYR A 438 -3.41 13.74 -23.83
N LEU A 439 -3.18 13.21 -22.62
CA LEU A 439 -3.09 14.04 -21.43
C LEU A 439 -1.68 14.11 -20.83
N VAL A 440 -0.67 13.38 -21.34
CA VAL A 440 0.69 13.41 -20.77
C VAL A 440 1.81 13.33 -21.81
N GLN A 441 2.75 14.28 -21.76
CA GLN A 441 4.02 14.33 -22.50
C GLN A 441 4.95 13.10 -22.27
N TRP A 442 4.61 12.28 -21.27
CA TRP A 442 5.27 11.04 -20.85
C TRP A 442 4.61 9.79 -21.47
N ALA A 443 3.55 9.97 -22.27
CA ALA A 443 2.68 8.90 -22.72
C ALA A 443 3.19 8.12 -23.94
N ILE A 444 4.37 8.35 -24.52
CA ILE A 444 4.76 7.64 -25.76
C ILE A 444 4.71 6.11 -25.58
N SER A 445 5.16 5.58 -24.43
CA SER A 445 5.10 4.14 -24.15
C SER A 445 3.66 3.65 -23.93
N SER A 446 2.85 4.38 -23.15
CA SER A 446 1.45 4.02 -22.90
C SER A 446 0.59 4.18 -24.16
N LEU A 447 0.78 5.25 -24.93
CA LEU A 447 0.22 5.50 -26.27
C LEU A 447 0.58 4.36 -27.22
N LYS A 448 1.84 3.91 -27.20
CA LYS A 448 2.26 2.75 -27.99
C LYS A 448 1.43 1.52 -27.61
N GLN A 449 1.28 1.22 -26.32
CA GLN A 449 0.49 0.07 -25.86
C GLN A 449 -1.01 0.20 -26.15
N LEU A 450 -1.55 1.42 -26.04
CA LEU A 450 -2.95 1.75 -26.32
C LEU A 450 -3.30 1.60 -27.80
N CYS A 451 -2.37 1.96 -28.69
CA CYS A 451 -2.54 1.90 -30.13
C CYS A 451 -2.11 0.55 -30.72
N LEU A 452 -1.32 -0.25 -30.01
CA LEU A 452 -0.86 -1.56 -30.48
C LEU A 452 -2.05 -2.48 -30.71
N ASN A 453 -2.31 -2.84 -31.98
CA ASN A 453 -3.42 -3.70 -32.39
C ASN A 453 -4.84 -3.18 -32.01
N CYS A 454 -5.04 -1.85 -31.90
CA CYS A 454 -6.36 -1.26 -31.67
C CYS A 454 -6.65 -0.16 -32.71
N PRO A 455 -7.30 -0.50 -33.85
CA PRO A 455 -7.57 0.43 -34.95
C PRO A 455 -8.36 1.67 -34.53
N GLU A 456 -9.30 1.54 -33.59
CA GLU A 456 -10.12 2.64 -33.10
C GLU A 456 -9.27 3.70 -32.37
N ASN A 457 -8.27 3.24 -31.59
CA ASN A 457 -7.34 4.13 -30.90
C ASN A 457 -6.34 4.75 -31.87
N GLN A 458 -5.92 4.00 -32.90
CA GLN A 458 -5.06 4.50 -33.96
C GLN A 458 -5.75 5.60 -34.80
N GLU A 459 -7.03 5.41 -35.15
CA GLU A 459 -7.84 6.39 -35.88
C GLU A 459 -8.10 7.65 -35.03
N LYS A 460 -8.37 7.48 -33.73
CA LYS A 460 -8.46 8.60 -32.80
C LYS A 460 -7.15 9.40 -32.71
N LEU A 461 -6.01 8.72 -32.65
CA LEU A 461 -4.67 9.33 -32.63
C LEU A 461 -4.40 10.15 -33.91
N LEU A 462 -4.77 9.62 -35.08
CA LEU A 462 -4.66 10.33 -36.37
C LEU A 462 -5.48 11.63 -36.41
N ASN A 463 -6.70 11.58 -35.87
CA ASN A 463 -7.66 12.67 -35.96
C ASN A 463 -7.38 13.82 -34.97
N LEU A 464 -6.27 13.75 -34.21
CA LEU A 464 -5.89 14.76 -33.24
C LEU A 464 -5.49 16.11 -33.85
N ASP A 465 -5.19 16.14 -35.15
CA ASP A 465 -4.58 17.30 -35.78
C ASP A 465 -5.60 18.36 -36.26
N LYS A 466 -6.30 18.98 -35.30
CA LYS A 466 -7.05 20.23 -35.51
C LYS A 466 -6.68 21.39 -34.58
N ARG A 467 -5.80 21.18 -33.57
CA ARG A 467 -5.14 22.29 -32.85
C ARG A 467 -3.72 21.90 -32.47
N PRO A 468 -2.71 22.76 -32.73
CA PRO A 468 -1.32 22.46 -32.44
C PRO A 468 -1.07 22.59 -30.94
N ASN A 469 -1.21 21.51 -30.19
CA ASN A 469 -0.57 21.41 -28.88
C ASN A 469 0.84 20.89 -29.12
N LEU A 470 1.84 21.79 -28.95
CA LEU A 470 3.30 21.64 -29.14
C LEU A 470 3.99 20.45 -28.41
N VAL A 471 3.24 19.48 -27.89
CA VAL A 471 3.68 18.61 -26.80
C VAL A 471 3.97 17.17 -27.22
N VAL A 472 3.42 16.67 -28.35
CA VAL A 472 3.63 15.29 -28.81
C VAL A 472 4.13 15.29 -30.26
N ASN A 473 5.31 14.73 -30.49
CA ASN A 473 5.82 14.47 -31.85
C ASN A 473 5.09 13.25 -32.43
N LEU A 474 3.92 13.50 -33.03
CA LEU A 474 3.03 12.50 -33.63
C LEU A 474 3.78 11.62 -34.65
N GLU A 475 4.64 12.21 -35.47
CA GLU A 475 5.41 11.51 -36.50
C GLU A 475 6.35 10.47 -35.88
N ARG A 476 7.09 10.84 -34.83
CA ARG A 476 7.97 9.92 -34.09
C ARG A 476 7.19 8.78 -33.42
N LEU A 477 6.00 9.08 -32.89
CA LEU A 477 5.14 8.06 -32.27
C LEU A 477 4.63 7.06 -33.32
N LEU A 478 4.11 7.54 -34.45
CA LEU A 478 3.63 6.70 -35.54
C LEU A 478 4.75 5.81 -36.09
N GLN A 479 5.96 6.36 -36.28
CA GLN A 479 7.14 5.58 -36.65
C GLN A 479 7.43 4.45 -35.66
N THR A 480 7.39 4.71 -34.35
CA THR A 480 7.60 3.65 -33.34
C THR A 480 6.49 2.60 -33.26
N LEU A 481 5.32 2.88 -33.86
CA LEU A 481 4.22 1.94 -34.05
C LEU A 481 4.29 1.17 -35.38
N GLY A 482 5.30 1.45 -36.22
CA GLY A 482 5.39 0.87 -37.57
C GLY A 482 4.34 1.44 -38.52
N LEU A 483 3.89 2.68 -38.29
CA LEU A 483 2.84 3.34 -39.05
C LEU A 483 3.32 4.70 -39.58
N LYS A 484 2.72 5.17 -40.68
CA LYS A 484 2.84 6.55 -41.14
C LYS A 484 1.46 7.13 -41.44
N ALA A 485 1.25 8.40 -41.12
CA ALA A 485 0.03 9.10 -41.52
C ALA A 485 0.20 9.64 -42.95
N VAL A 486 -0.75 9.32 -43.82
CA VAL A 486 -0.80 9.76 -45.22
C VAL A 486 -2.11 10.46 -45.46
N ARG A 487 -2.07 11.61 -46.15
CA ARG A 487 -3.30 12.21 -46.66
C ARG A 487 -3.76 11.42 -47.87
N ASP A 488 -4.97 10.90 -47.80
CA ASP A 488 -5.69 10.42 -48.97
C ASP A 488 -5.93 11.60 -49.92
N GLU A 489 -5.36 11.54 -51.12
CA GLU A 489 -5.45 12.62 -52.10
C GLU A 489 -6.88 12.85 -52.62
N ALA A 490 -7.74 11.82 -52.56
CA ALA A 490 -9.12 11.90 -53.06
C ALA A 490 -10.08 12.50 -52.02
N THR A 491 -9.89 12.19 -50.74
CA THR A 491 -10.80 12.66 -49.67
C THR A 491 -10.22 13.81 -48.84
N GLY A 492 -8.90 14.01 -48.89
CA GLY A 492 -8.19 14.96 -48.04
C GLY A 492 -8.08 14.52 -46.58
N GLU A 493 -8.57 13.31 -46.25
CA GLU A 493 -8.53 12.73 -44.90
C GLU A 493 -7.20 12.05 -44.62
N LEU A 494 -6.80 12.02 -43.35
CA LEU A 494 -5.59 11.31 -42.91
C LEU A 494 -5.90 9.82 -42.74
N LYS A 495 -5.13 8.97 -43.41
CA LYS A 495 -5.15 7.50 -43.27
C LYS A 495 -3.81 7.00 -42.70
N LEU A 496 -3.83 5.85 -42.03
CA LEU A 496 -2.60 5.17 -41.60
C LEU A 496 -2.21 4.13 -42.64
N GLU A 497 -0.94 4.17 -43.02
CA GLU A 497 -0.29 3.11 -43.77
C GLU A 497 0.73 2.42 -42.86
N LYS A 498 0.92 1.11 -43.03
CA LYS A 498 2.06 0.42 -42.42
C LYS A 498 3.35 0.93 -43.06
N LEU A 499 4.37 1.15 -42.24
CA LEU A 499 5.73 1.34 -42.74
C LEU A 499 6.21 0.01 -43.31
N ASP A 500 6.65 0.01 -44.56
CA ASP A 500 7.33 -1.14 -45.14
C ASP A 500 8.58 -1.43 -44.30
N GLU A 501 8.73 -2.67 -43.83
CA GLU A 501 9.91 -3.11 -43.09
C GLU A 501 11.14 -2.92 -43.99
N ILE A 502 12.10 -2.09 -43.56
CA ILE A 502 13.42 -1.97 -44.21
C ILE A 502 14.27 -3.18 -43.85
#